data_AF-A0A397U1M3-F1
#
_entry.id   AF-A0A397U1M3-F1
#
_cell.length_a   1.000
_cell.length_b   1.000
_cell.length_c   1.000
_cell.angle_alpha   90.00
_cell.angle_beta   90.00
_cell.angle_gamma   90.00
#
_symmetry.space_group_name_H-M   'P 1'
#
loop_
_entity.id
_entity.type
_entity.pdbx_description
1 polymer ?
#
loop_
_entity_poly.entity_id
_entity_poly.type
_entity_poly.pdbx_seq_one_letter_code
_entity_poly.pdbx_strand_id
1 'polypeptide(L)'
;MAGKGYTTIDHPSEVYRIPDTHECIDGNQPLRLIIDIDARQKPDPTNSKLPSLDGQKITREDLLSRILVACADALSLIPEYMPFLNSFALASSSNTEKCSWHIIYPRAQFVDYRELKGFTEKVIELVGEPYAKFIDVGLPKSRFSLRLLGSAKEGRIKRPAISSINKGFKNLDDYLVQPKENYSVIWPRTFSEERPAEEEYQPIDDDNALVKGANLVIANYWWLQIGRIEKGFINFQAQSIKECPICDVKHEKDQLYGFIRQNGHFILKCYHQKQYKPDHKGLSFDKVSDKVESKVKPKLGLDKRIAKAVSNPHLLPELS
;
A
#
# COMPACT_ATOMS: atom_id res chain seq x y z
N MET A 1 -40.81 6.94 3.71
CA MET A 1 -39.99 6.13 2.79
C MET A 1 -39.21 5.13 3.62
N ALA A 2 -39.32 3.84 3.31
CA ALA A 2 -38.73 2.75 4.10
C ALA A 2 -37.19 2.86 4.12
N GLY A 3 -36.62 3.03 5.31
CA GLY A 3 -35.17 3.05 5.50
C GLY A 3 -34.56 1.71 5.08
N LYS A 4 -33.53 1.75 4.23
CA LYS A 4 -32.68 0.59 3.98
C LYS A 4 -32.01 0.22 5.31
N GLY A 5 -32.60 -0.72 6.04
CA GLY A 5 -32.11 -1.16 7.34
C GLY A 5 -30.78 -1.89 7.21
N TYR A 6 -29.78 -1.44 7.95
CA TYR A 6 -28.57 -2.21 8.21
C TYR A 6 -28.98 -3.51 8.91
N THR A 7 -28.56 -4.66 8.38
CA THR A 7 -28.76 -5.93 9.08
C THR A 7 -27.58 -6.14 10.01
N THR A 8 -27.77 -5.91 11.31
CA THR A 8 -26.79 -6.26 12.33
C THR A 8 -26.80 -7.77 12.54
N ILE A 9 -25.70 -8.44 12.20
CA ILE A 9 -25.53 -9.88 12.49
C ILE A 9 -24.83 -10.00 13.85
N ASP A 10 -25.58 -10.32 14.90
CA ASP A 10 -25.07 -10.60 16.25
C ASP A 10 -24.65 -12.07 16.37
N HIS A 11 -23.46 -12.44 15.91
CA HIS A 11 -22.90 -13.80 16.05
C HIS A 11 -21.53 -13.76 16.77
N PRO A 12 -21.50 -13.80 18.13
CA PRO A 12 -20.39 -13.23 18.89
C PRO A 12 -19.19 -14.15 19.19
N SER A 13 -19.10 -15.39 18.71
CA SER A 13 -18.03 -16.28 19.23
C SER A 13 -17.43 -17.35 18.31
N GLU A 14 -17.95 -17.60 17.10
CA GLU A 14 -17.62 -18.88 16.44
C GLU A 14 -17.44 -18.86 14.92
N VAL A 15 -17.15 -17.73 14.26
CA VAL A 15 -16.96 -17.82 12.80
C VAL A 15 -15.73 -18.66 12.45
N TYR A 16 -14.65 -18.60 13.26
CA TYR A 16 -13.44 -19.42 13.05
C TYR A 16 -12.88 -20.12 14.30
N ARG A 17 -13.34 -19.81 15.52
CA ARG A 17 -12.84 -20.39 16.81
C ARG A 17 -11.32 -20.26 17.06
N ILE A 18 -10.62 -19.34 16.38
CA ILE A 18 -9.20 -19.09 16.61
C ILE A 18 -9.04 -17.66 17.18
N PRO A 19 -8.74 -17.49 18.48
CA PRO A 19 -8.42 -16.19 19.04
C PRO A 19 -7.10 -15.65 18.46
N ASP A 20 -6.87 -14.35 18.58
CA ASP A 20 -5.60 -13.68 18.24
C ASP A 20 -5.05 -13.90 16.81
N THR A 21 -5.92 -14.31 15.89
CA THR A 21 -5.50 -14.52 14.51
C THR A 21 -5.44 -13.20 13.75
N HIS A 22 -4.33 -13.00 13.04
CA HIS A 22 -4.09 -11.85 12.19
C HIS A 22 -3.78 -12.32 10.77
N GLU A 23 -4.29 -11.58 9.79
CA GLU A 23 -3.79 -11.62 8.42
C GLU A 23 -2.41 -10.95 8.39
N CYS A 24 -1.41 -11.65 7.84
CA CYS A 24 -0.11 -11.05 7.56
C CYS A 24 -0.14 -10.49 6.15
N ILE A 25 -0.02 -9.16 6.03
CA ILE A 25 -0.23 -8.44 4.77
C ILE A 25 1.13 -7.99 4.22
N ASP A 26 1.48 -8.44 3.02
CA ASP A 26 2.56 -7.85 2.24
C ASP A 26 2.03 -6.62 1.49
N GLY A 27 2.23 -5.44 2.08
CA GLY A 27 1.75 -4.19 1.50
C GLY A 27 2.33 -3.87 0.13
N ASN A 28 3.34 -4.57 -0.36
CA ASN A 28 3.85 -4.39 -1.73
C ASN A 28 3.03 -5.14 -2.79
N GLN A 29 2.12 -6.01 -2.38
CA GLN A 29 1.18 -6.70 -3.26
C GLN A 29 -0.15 -5.95 -3.32
N PRO A 30 -0.99 -6.22 -4.34
CA PRO A 30 -2.33 -5.68 -4.41
C PRO A 30 -3.12 -5.97 -3.13
N LEU A 31 -3.86 -4.97 -2.66
CA LEU A 31 -4.61 -5.05 -1.42
C LEU A 31 -5.90 -4.23 -1.49
N ARG A 32 -6.95 -4.73 -0.86
CA ARG A 32 -8.24 -4.06 -0.77
C ARG A 32 -8.12 -2.78 0.04
N LEU A 33 -8.90 -1.78 -0.36
CA LEU A 33 -9.06 -0.55 0.40
C LEU A 33 -9.59 -0.88 1.80
N ILE A 34 -8.87 -0.41 2.81
CA ILE A 34 -9.23 -0.49 4.21
C ILE A 34 -8.95 0.84 4.92
N ILE A 35 -9.92 1.29 5.72
CA ILE A 35 -9.75 2.37 6.69
C ILE A 35 -9.94 1.79 8.09
N ASP A 36 -8.93 1.92 8.95
CA ASP A 36 -9.01 1.58 10.37
C ASP A 36 -9.30 2.84 11.19
N ILE A 37 -10.20 2.69 12.15
CA ILE A 37 -10.68 3.73 13.02
C ILE A 37 -10.51 3.23 14.44
N ASP A 38 -9.80 4.00 15.25
CA ASP A 38 -9.56 3.72 16.65
C ASP A 38 -9.77 4.99 17.48
N ALA A 39 -11.01 5.17 17.96
CA ALA A 39 -11.41 6.34 18.73
C ALA A 39 -11.83 5.96 20.15
N ARG A 40 -11.37 6.72 21.13
CA ARG A 40 -11.86 6.61 22.51
C ARG A 40 -13.22 7.30 22.62
N GLN A 41 -14.14 6.69 23.37
CA GLN A 41 -15.42 7.33 23.67
C GLN A 41 -15.20 8.52 24.61
N LYS A 42 -14.60 8.24 25.77
CA LYS A 42 -14.39 9.21 26.85
C LYS A 42 -12.99 9.80 26.82
N PRO A 43 -12.81 11.05 27.30
CA PRO A 43 -11.48 11.62 27.51
C PRO A 43 -10.67 10.78 28.50
N ASP A 44 -9.35 10.73 28.30
CA ASP A 44 -8.46 10.15 29.30
C ASP A 44 -8.30 11.13 30.47
N PRO A 45 -8.67 10.76 31.71
CA PRO A 45 -8.51 11.64 32.87
C PRO A 45 -7.04 11.97 33.18
N THR A 46 -6.10 11.16 32.68
CA THR A 46 -4.66 11.33 32.88
C THR A 46 -3.93 11.92 31.68
N ASN A 47 -4.56 11.96 30.50
CA ASN A 47 -3.95 12.45 29.27
C ASN A 47 -4.96 13.18 28.36
N SER A 48 -5.20 14.46 28.65
CA SER A 48 -6.12 15.32 27.89
C SER A 48 -5.68 15.61 26.45
N LYS A 49 -4.45 15.23 26.04
CA LYS A 49 -3.97 15.43 24.68
C LYS A 49 -4.52 14.41 23.69
N LEU A 50 -4.97 13.24 24.16
CA LEU A 50 -5.56 12.24 23.28
C LEU A 50 -7.02 12.62 22.98
N PRO A 51 -7.41 12.72 21.69
CA PRO A 51 -8.76 13.06 21.32
C PRO A 51 -9.73 11.93 21.71
N SER A 52 -10.92 12.32 22.15
CA SER A 52 -12.05 11.43 22.39
C SER A 52 -13.30 11.96 21.73
N LEU A 53 -14.24 11.07 21.44
CA LEU A 53 -15.52 11.42 20.83
C LEU A 53 -16.32 12.39 21.70
N ASP A 54 -16.47 12.09 22.99
CA ASP A 54 -17.20 12.94 23.94
C ASP A 54 -16.52 14.30 24.10
N GLY A 55 -15.18 14.33 24.12
CA GLY A 55 -14.40 15.57 24.23
C GLY A 55 -14.56 16.48 23.02
N GLN A 56 -14.78 15.91 21.83
CA GLN A 56 -15.05 16.64 20.59
C GLN A 56 -16.55 16.81 20.30
N LYS A 57 -17.44 16.28 21.17
CA LYS A 57 -18.90 16.24 20.97
C LYS A 57 -19.34 15.54 19.68
N ILE A 58 -18.59 14.52 19.26
CA ILE A 58 -18.88 13.72 18.07
C ILE A 58 -19.60 12.43 18.47
N THR A 59 -20.71 12.10 17.81
CA THR A 59 -21.35 10.79 17.98
C THR A 59 -20.67 9.75 17.08
N ARG A 60 -20.83 8.46 17.41
CA ARG A 60 -20.30 7.38 16.56
C ARG A 60 -20.93 7.44 15.17
N GLU A 61 -22.23 7.67 15.10
CA GLU A 61 -22.99 7.74 13.85
C GLU A 61 -22.50 8.89 12.97
N ASP A 62 -22.25 10.06 13.55
CA ASP A 62 -21.68 11.21 12.82
C ASP A 62 -20.27 10.92 12.32
N LEU A 63 -19.40 10.34 13.16
CA LEU A 63 -18.05 9.93 12.75
C LEU A 63 -18.08 8.96 11.56
N LEU A 64 -18.88 7.89 11.67
CA LEU A 64 -18.99 6.88 10.61
C LEU A 64 -19.53 7.50 9.32
N SER A 65 -20.59 8.30 9.42
CA SER A 65 -21.20 8.96 8.26
C SER A 65 -20.21 9.85 7.54
N ARG A 66 -19.45 10.68 8.26
CA ARG A 66 -18.47 11.59 7.64
C ARG A 66 -17.32 10.86 6.99
N ILE A 67 -16.81 9.79 7.61
CA ILE A 67 -15.74 8.99 7.02
C ILE A 67 -16.24 8.27 5.76
N LEU A 68 -17.46 7.72 5.78
CA LEU A 68 -18.02 7.06 4.60
C LEU A 68 -18.25 8.04 3.44
N VAL A 69 -18.73 9.26 3.73
CA VAL A 69 -18.86 10.32 2.72
C VAL A 69 -17.49 10.69 2.16
N ALA A 70 -16.49 10.92 3.01
CA ALA A 70 -15.13 11.24 2.56
C ALA A 70 -14.50 10.09 1.74
N CYS A 71 -14.76 8.84 2.08
CA CYS A 71 -14.36 7.69 1.29
C CYS A 71 -15.05 7.69 -0.08
N ALA A 72 -16.37 7.95 -0.12
CA ALA A 72 -17.12 8.02 -1.37
C ALA A 72 -16.62 9.17 -2.26
N ASP A 73 -16.37 10.34 -1.69
CA ASP A 73 -15.83 11.51 -2.40
C ASP A 73 -14.42 11.22 -2.93
N ALA A 74 -13.54 10.61 -2.13
CA ALA A 74 -12.20 10.21 -2.58
C ALA A 74 -12.27 9.18 -3.72
N LEU A 75 -13.13 8.17 -3.61
CA LEU A 75 -13.32 7.16 -4.65
C LEU A 75 -13.95 7.76 -5.92
N SER A 76 -14.81 8.78 -5.79
CA SER A 76 -15.46 9.45 -6.92
C SER A 76 -14.48 10.16 -7.87
N LEU A 77 -13.27 10.46 -7.40
CA LEU A 77 -12.19 11.02 -8.21
C LEU A 77 -11.68 10.02 -9.27
N ILE A 78 -12.09 8.75 -9.17
CA ILE A 78 -11.71 7.66 -10.07
C ILE A 78 -13.01 7.12 -10.69
N PRO A 79 -13.33 7.47 -11.94
CA PRO A 79 -14.58 7.09 -12.60
C PRO A 79 -14.89 5.59 -12.56
N GLU A 80 -13.85 4.76 -12.59
CA GLU A 80 -13.93 3.31 -12.52
C GLU A 80 -14.52 2.78 -11.18
N TYR A 81 -14.54 3.60 -10.12
CA TYR A 81 -15.00 3.21 -8.79
C TYR A 81 -16.47 3.55 -8.51
N MET A 82 -17.11 4.38 -9.34
CA MET A 82 -18.49 4.82 -9.17
C MET A 82 -19.50 3.67 -8.94
N PRO A 83 -19.41 2.52 -9.65
CA PRO A 83 -20.34 1.40 -9.42
C PRO A 83 -20.21 0.73 -8.04
N PHE A 84 -19.13 0.99 -7.30
CA PHE A 84 -18.79 0.26 -6.07
C PHE A 84 -18.82 1.12 -4.80
N LEU A 85 -19.14 2.42 -4.90
CA LEU A 85 -19.17 3.36 -3.76
C LEU A 85 -20.04 2.89 -2.60
N ASN A 86 -21.15 2.20 -2.90
CA ASN A 86 -22.10 1.70 -1.90
C ASN A 86 -21.79 0.27 -1.42
N SER A 87 -20.69 -0.32 -1.85
CA SER A 87 -20.33 -1.72 -1.57
C SER A 87 -19.12 -1.81 -0.65
N PHE A 88 -19.34 -1.50 0.63
CA PHE A 88 -18.36 -1.71 1.70
C PHE A 88 -18.84 -2.73 2.73
N ALA A 89 -17.88 -3.28 3.46
CA ALA A 89 -18.07 -4.09 4.65
C ALA A 89 -17.57 -3.32 5.87
N LEU A 90 -18.35 -3.31 6.95
CA LEU A 90 -17.96 -2.73 8.23
C LEU A 90 -17.75 -3.85 9.24
N ALA A 91 -16.54 -3.94 9.78
CA ALA A 91 -16.22 -4.82 10.89
C ALA A 91 -16.04 -3.97 12.16
N SER A 92 -16.97 -4.10 13.11
CA SER A 92 -16.84 -3.40 14.39
C SER A 92 -16.21 -4.27 15.46
N SER A 93 -15.33 -3.69 16.26
CA SER A 93 -14.90 -4.25 17.53
C SER A 93 -15.04 -3.26 18.68
N SER A 94 -16.02 -2.37 18.52
CA SER A 94 -16.35 -1.31 19.47
C SER A 94 -16.95 -1.87 20.76
N ASN A 95 -16.77 -1.12 21.86
CA ASN A 95 -17.42 -1.35 23.14
C ASN A 95 -17.87 0.00 23.72
N THR A 96 -18.23 0.09 25.00
CA THR A 96 -18.67 1.36 25.61
C THR A 96 -17.56 2.41 25.68
N GLU A 97 -16.30 1.99 25.76
CA GLU A 97 -15.14 2.87 25.98
C GLU A 97 -14.41 3.23 24.68
N LYS A 98 -14.59 2.45 23.62
CA LYS A 98 -13.85 2.58 22.36
C LYS A 98 -14.74 2.30 21.17
N CYS A 99 -14.63 3.16 20.18
CA CYS A 99 -15.12 2.99 18.83
C CYS A 99 -13.98 2.43 17.98
N SER A 100 -14.16 1.23 17.43
CA SER A 100 -13.14 0.55 16.63
C SER A 100 -13.78 -0.12 15.43
N TRP A 101 -13.42 0.34 14.24
CA TRP A 101 -14.01 -0.11 12.98
C TRP A 101 -12.95 -0.35 11.93
N HIS A 102 -13.11 -1.43 11.17
CA HIS A 102 -12.47 -1.56 9.87
C HIS A 102 -13.55 -1.36 8.80
N ILE A 103 -13.36 -0.38 7.93
CA ILE A 103 -14.19 -0.16 6.74
C ILE A 103 -13.42 -0.73 5.56
N ILE A 104 -13.93 -1.77 4.93
CA ILE A 104 -13.28 -2.49 3.82
C ILE A 104 -14.14 -2.33 2.57
N TYR A 105 -13.53 -2.03 1.43
CA TYR A 105 -14.21 -2.03 0.14
C TYR A 105 -13.73 -3.26 -0.66
N PRO A 106 -14.45 -4.39 -0.64
CA PRO A 106 -13.94 -5.66 -1.17
C PRO A 106 -13.65 -5.65 -2.68
N ARG A 107 -14.27 -4.70 -3.40
CA ARG A 107 -14.14 -4.52 -4.85
C ARG A 107 -13.16 -3.42 -5.25
N ALA A 108 -12.58 -2.70 -4.30
CA ALA A 108 -11.56 -1.69 -4.55
C ALA A 108 -10.20 -2.25 -4.14
N GLN A 109 -9.35 -2.62 -5.11
CA GLN A 109 -7.97 -3.06 -4.87
C GLN A 109 -6.96 -2.02 -5.33
N PHE A 110 -6.08 -1.61 -4.44
CA PHE A 110 -4.92 -0.80 -4.78
C PHE A 110 -3.74 -1.66 -5.17
N VAL A 111 -2.84 -1.10 -5.99
CA VAL A 111 -1.60 -1.76 -6.42
C VAL A 111 -0.70 -2.11 -5.23
N ASP A 112 -0.63 -1.24 -4.23
CA ASP A 112 0.18 -1.45 -3.02
C ASP A 112 -0.20 -0.47 -1.88
N TYR A 113 0.53 -0.55 -0.78
CA TYR A 113 0.33 0.23 0.43
C TYR A 113 0.55 1.73 0.24
N ARG A 114 1.32 2.16 -0.77
CA ARG A 114 1.59 3.59 -1.02
C ARG A 114 0.36 4.26 -1.59
N GLU A 115 -0.34 3.53 -2.45
CA GLU A 115 -1.62 3.97 -3.00
C GLU A 115 -2.69 3.97 -1.90
N LEU A 116 -2.75 2.93 -1.05
CA LEU A 116 -3.62 2.94 0.13
C LEU A 116 -3.30 4.13 1.06
N LYS A 117 -2.01 4.40 1.30
CA LYS A 117 -1.57 5.53 2.12
C LYS A 117 -2.04 6.87 1.53
N GLY A 118 -1.84 7.08 0.23
CA GLY A 118 -2.31 8.30 -0.45
C GLY A 118 -3.83 8.44 -0.41
N PHE A 119 -4.57 7.34 -0.54
CA PHE A 119 -6.02 7.34 -0.37
C PHE A 119 -6.41 7.73 1.07
N THR A 120 -5.79 7.13 2.08
CA THR A 120 -6.05 7.46 3.50
C THR A 120 -5.75 8.94 3.79
N GLU A 121 -4.65 9.47 3.28
CA GLU A 121 -4.32 10.91 3.37
C GLU A 121 -5.40 11.77 2.70
N LYS A 122 -5.96 11.34 1.56
CA LYS A 122 -7.05 12.07 0.91
C LYS A 122 -8.35 12.03 1.70
N VAL A 123 -8.70 10.89 2.29
CA VAL A 123 -9.88 10.78 3.18
C VAL A 123 -9.72 11.69 4.40
N ILE A 124 -8.51 11.76 4.98
CA ILE A 124 -8.18 12.65 6.10
C ILE A 124 -8.36 14.12 5.71
N GLU A 125 -7.89 14.51 4.53
CA GLU A 125 -8.10 15.87 3.99
C GLU A 125 -9.59 16.19 3.85
N LEU A 126 -10.36 15.29 3.24
CA LEU A 126 -11.79 15.49 2.95
C LEU A 126 -12.66 15.48 4.21
N VAL A 127 -12.37 14.62 5.18
CA VAL A 127 -13.15 14.54 6.43
C VAL A 127 -12.89 15.76 7.32
N GLY A 128 -11.66 16.28 7.29
CA GLY A 128 -11.23 17.45 8.05
C GLY A 128 -11.21 17.25 9.57
N GLU A 129 -10.74 18.28 10.27
CA GLU A 129 -10.80 18.33 11.74
C GLU A 129 -12.24 18.58 12.23
N PRO A 130 -12.66 18.02 13.38
CA PRO A 130 -11.88 17.18 14.29
C PRO A 130 -11.85 15.67 13.95
N TYR A 131 -12.52 15.25 12.88
CA TYR A 131 -12.73 13.84 12.52
C TYR A 131 -11.46 13.11 12.08
N ALA A 132 -10.58 13.82 11.37
CA ALA A 132 -9.29 13.34 10.87
C ALA A 132 -8.46 12.64 11.96
N LYS A 133 -8.52 13.12 13.20
CA LYS A 133 -7.80 12.58 14.36
C LYS A 133 -8.13 11.14 14.72
N PHE A 134 -9.25 10.61 14.23
CA PHE A 134 -9.75 9.28 14.57
C PHE A 134 -9.43 8.20 13.52
N ILE A 135 -8.81 8.58 12.40
CA ILE A 135 -8.38 7.67 11.34
C ILE A 135 -6.95 7.20 11.63
N ASP A 136 -6.70 5.88 11.61
CA ASP A 136 -5.37 5.34 11.82
C ASP A 136 -4.50 5.48 10.54
N VAL A 137 -3.57 6.43 10.57
CA VAL A 137 -2.55 6.63 9.52
C VAL A 137 -1.42 5.61 9.56
N GLY A 138 -1.29 4.86 10.67
CA GLY A 138 -0.23 3.90 10.90
C GLY A 138 -0.45 2.54 10.25
N LEU A 139 -1.66 2.28 9.72
CA LEU A 139 -2.00 1.00 9.10
C LEU A 139 -1.28 0.78 7.76
N PRO A 140 -1.32 1.70 6.78
CA PRO A 140 -0.75 1.45 5.44
C PRO A 140 0.78 1.42 5.48
N LYS A 141 1.35 0.22 5.55
CA LYS A 141 2.81 -0.03 5.61
C LYS A 141 3.22 -1.13 4.63
N SER A 142 4.51 -1.23 4.34
CA SER A 142 5.06 -2.30 3.50
C SER A 142 4.81 -3.70 4.05
N ARG A 143 4.71 -3.84 5.37
CA ARG A 143 4.23 -5.04 6.06
C ARG A 143 3.38 -4.61 7.25
N PHE A 144 2.19 -5.16 7.36
CA PHE A 144 1.32 -4.94 8.51
C PHE A 144 0.47 -6.17 8.76
N SER A 145 -0.13 -6.23 9.94
CA SER A 145 -1.06 -7.29 10.28
C SER A 145 -2.41 -6.71 10.64
N LEU A 146 -3.47 -7.32 10.11
CA LEU A 146 -4.83 -6.95 10.44
C LEU A 146 -5.50 -8.10 11.17
N ARG A 147 -6.12 -7.82 12.32
CA ARG A 147 -6.84 -8.88 13.05
C ARG A 147 -8.03 -9.35 12.21
N LEU A 148 -8.17 -10.67 12.04
CA LEU A 148 -9.24 -11.27 11.26
C LEU A 148 -10.63 -10.93 11.83
N LEU A 149 -11.63 -10.92 10.94
CA LEU A 149 -13.02 -10.81 11.35
C LEU A 149 -13.38 -11.95 12.30
N GLY A 150 -14.03 -11.63 13.42
CA GLY A 150 -14.41 -12.61 14.45
C GLY A 150 -13.28 -13.07 15.37
N SER A 151 -12.03 -12.61 15.14
CA SER A 151 -10.91 -12.83 16.07
C SER A 151 -10.86 -11.72 17.11
N ALA A 152 -10.72 -12.11 18.39
CA ALA A 152 -10.55 -11.19 19.50
C ALA A 152 -9.11 -11.22 20.04
N LYS A 153 -8.72 -10.19 20.80
CA LYS A 153 -7.45 -10.22 21.54
C LYS A 153 -7.55 -11.25 22.66
N GLU A 154 -6.44 -11.88 23.03
CA GLU A 154 -6.39 -12.86 24.11
C GLU A 154 -6.98 -12.28 25.39
N GLY A 155 -7.90 -13.02 26.02
CA GLY A 155 -8.59 -12.57 27.22
C GLY A 155 -9.60 -11.42 27.03
N ARG A 156 -9.95 -11.03 25.80
CA ARG A 156 -10.97 -9.99 25.53
C ARG A 156 -12.12 -10.54 24.68
N ILE A 157 -13.35 -10.19 25.03
CA ILE A 157 -14.54 -10.49 24.22
C ILE A 157 -14.76 -9.33 23.24
N LYS A 158 -14.68 -9.60 21.93
CA LYS A 158 -15.07 -8.64 20.88
C LYS A 158 -16.36 -9.10 20.22
N ARG A 159 -17.30 -8.18 20.03
CA ARG A 159 -18.55 -8.42 19.31
C ARG A 159 -18.40 -7.85 17.90
N PRO A 160 -18.25 -8.69 16.86
CA PRO A 160 -18.28 -8.22 15.49
C PRO A 160 -19.69 -7.71 15.17
N ALA A 161 -19.87 -6.39 15.05
CA ALA A 161 -21.05 -5.87 14.36
C ALA A 161 -20.71 -5.86 12.87
N ILE A 162 -21.23 -6.84 12.14
CA ILE A 162 -21.20 -6.88 10.69
C ILE A 162 -22.39 -6.07 10.23
N SER A 163 -22.15 -4.96 9.52
CA SER A 163 -23.16 -4.37 8.66
C SER A 163 -22.69 -4.52 7.23
N SER A 164 -23.29 -5.44 6.48
CA SER A 164 -23.15 -5.48 5.03
C SER A 164 -24.41 -4.87 4.42
N ILE A 165 -24.23 -3.79 3.65
CA ILE A 165 -25.32 -3.18 2.86
C ILE A 165 -25.72 -4.10 1.69
N ASN A 166 -24.92 -5.13 1.39
CA ASN A 166 -25.23 -6.16 0.41
C ASN A 166 -25.24 -7.55 1.04
N LYS A 167 -26.36 -8.28 0.87
CA LYS A 167 -26.63 -9.65 1.34
C LYS A 167 -25.67 -10.76 0.82
N GLY A 168 -24.50 -10.40 0.29
CA GLY A 168 -23.58 -11.30 -0.43
C GLY A 168 -22.27 -11.66 0.28
N PHE A 169 -21.76 -10.85 1.22
CA PHE A 169 -20.45 -11.10 1.87
C PHE A 169 -20.62 -11.94 3.15
N LYS A 170 -20.21 -13.20 3.11
CA LYS A 170 -20.46 -14.21 4.17
C LYS A 170 -19.22 -15.03 4.55
N ASN A 171 -18.16 -15.01 3.75
CA ASN A 171 -16.98 -15.86 3.93
C ASN A 171 -15.77 -15.06 4.43
N LEU A 172 -14.75 -15.73 5.00
CA LEU A 172 -13.53 -15.08 5.50
C LEU A 172 -12.85 -14.24 4.42
N ASP A 173 -12.78 -14.82 3.22
CA ASP A 173 -12.10 -14.25 2.07
C ASP A 173 -12.78 -12.95 1.58
N ASP A 174 -14.02 -12.66 1.99
CA ASP A 174 -14.71 -11.39 1.72
C ASP A 174 -14.15 -10.23 2.56
N TYR A 175 -13.46 -10.54 3.67
CA TYR A 175 -12.93 -9.57 4.63
C TYR A 175 -11.41 -9.53 4.69
N LEU A 176 -10.71 -10.42 3.98
CA LEU A 176 -9.25 -10.34 3.83
C LEU A 176 -8.86 -9.06 3.09
N VAL A 177 -7.77 -8.43 3.51
CA VAL A 177 -7.19 -7.28 2.81
C VAL A 177 -6.41 -7.74 1.58
N GLN A 178 -5.77 -8.91 1.64
CA GLN A 178 -5.15 -9.57 0.50
C GLN A 178 -6.02 -10.75 0.04
N PRO A 179 -6.95 -10.53 -0.90
CA PRO A 179 -7.84 -11.58 -1.34
C PRO A 179 -7.07 -12.72 -2.02
N LYS A 180 -7.50 -13.96 -1.75
CA LYS A 180 -6.94 -15.17 -2.38
C LYS A 180 -7.34 -15.34 -3.84
N GLU A 181 -8.44 -14.72 -4.26
CA GLU A 181 -9.01 -14.83 -5.59
C GLU A 181 -9.00 -13.48 -6.31
N ASN A 182 -8.58 -13.48 -7.59
CA ASN A 182 -8.44 -12.32 -8.47
C ASN A 182 -9.79 -11.79 -9.00
N TYR A 183 -10.82 -11.66 -8.17
CA TYR A 183 -12.13 -11.15 -8.62
C TYR A 183 -12.21 -9.62 -8.70
N SER A 184 -11.12 -8.91 -8.45
CA SER A 184 -11.12 -7.45 -8.46
C SER A 184 -10.11 -6.93 -9.45
N VAL A 185 -10.48 -5.85 -10.13
CA VAL A 185 -9.56 -5.12 -10.99
C VAL A 185 -8.52 -4.48 -10.07
N ILE A 186 -7.24 -4.74 -10.34
CA ILE A 186 -6.14 -4.02 -9.72
C ILE A 186 -6.13 -2.63 -10.34
N TRP A 187 -6.34 -1.62 -9.52
CA TRP A 187 -6.63 -0.28 -10.03
C TRP A 187 -5.36 0.57 -10.17
N PRO A 188 -5.26 1.44 -11.20
CA PRO A 188 -4.05 2.21 -11.47
C PRO A 188 -3.74 3.22 -10.37
N ARG A 189 -2.45 3.58 -10.24
CA ARG A 189 -1.98 4.58 -9.26
C ARG A 189 -2.60 5.95 -9.54
N THR A 190 -3.29 6.48 -8.55
CA THR A 190 -4.04 7.74 -8.60
C THR A 190 -3.66 8.68 -7.47
N PHE A 191 -3.53 8.18 -6.25
CA PHE A 191 -3.28 8.98 -5.05
C PHE A 191 -1.80 9.10 -4.71
N SER A 192 -0.98 8.09 -5.05
CA SER A 192 0.44 8.14 -4.77
C SER A 192 1.24 8.82 -5.89
N GLU A 193 2.06 9.80 -5.54
CA GLU A 193 3.15 10.30 -6.41
C GLU A 193 4.35 9.36 -6.42
N GLU A 194 4.48 8.48 -5.42
CA GLU A 194 5.51 7.44 -5.42
C GLU A 194 5.18 6.45 -6.52
N ARG A 195 6.01 6.47 -7.56
CA ARG A 195 6.02 5.45 -8.60
C ARG A 195 6.35 4.09 -7.98
N PRO A 196 5.98 2.97 -8.63
CA PRO A 196 6.49 1.69 -8.18
C PRO A 196 8.01 1.79 -8.17
N ALA A 197 8.66 1.02 -7.30
CA ALA A 197 10.11 0.86 -7.42
C ALA A 197 10.51 0.40 -8.85
N GLU A 198 9.57 -0.10 -9.65
CA GLU A 198 9.73 -0.45 -11.06
C GLU A 198 10.07 0.72 -11.99
N GLU A 199 9.66 1.97 -11.71
CA GLU A 199 10.16 3.11 -12.51
C GLU A 199 11.60 3.52 -12.11
N GLU A 200 12.14 2.99 -11.01
CA GLU A 200 13.54 3.14 -10.62
C GLU A 200 14.49 2.18 -11.38
N TYR A 201 13.94 1.18 -12.10
CA TYR A 201 14.69 0.19 -12.88
C TYR A 201 14.43 0.32 -14.39
N GLN A 202 14.45 1.54 -14.91
CA GLN A 202 14.80 1.74 -16.32
C GLN A 202 16.27 2.11 -16.33
N PRO A 203 17.20 1.13 -16.44
CA PRO A 203 18.61 1.44 -16.62
C PRO A 203 18.77 2.39 -17.78
N ILE A 204 19.71 3.32 -17.65
CA ILE A 204 20.17 4.07 -18.80
C ILE A 204 20.93 3.10 -19.70
N ASP A 205 20.52 3.00 -20.96
CA ASP A 205 21.22 2.23 -21.99
C ASP A 205 22.45 3.03 -22.47
N ASP A 206 23.52 2.96 -21.67
CA ASP A 206 24.79 3.66 -21.92
C ASP A 206 25.97 2.75 -21.58
N ASP A 207 26.32 1.87 -22.52
CA ASP A 207 27.40 0.88 -22.37
C ASP A 207 28.71 1.49 -21.87
N ASN A 208 29.09 2.67 -22.37
CA ASN A 208 30.31 3.35 -21.94
C ASN A 208 30.27 3.73 -20.45
N ALA A 209 29.12 4.20 -19.96
CA ALA A 209 28.94 4.53 -18.56
C ALA A 209 28.80 3.27 -17.69
N LEU A 210 28.21 2.20 -18.22
CA LEU A 210 28.12 0.91 -17.54
C LEU A 210 29.51 0.32 -17.30
N VAL A 211 30.38 0.38 -18.31
CA VAL A 211 31.79 -0.04 -18.19
C VAL A 211 32.54 0.84 -17.18
N LYS A 212 32.34 2.17 -17.19
CA LYS A 212 32.92 3.06 -16.17
C LYS A 212 32.49 2.67 -14.75
N GLY A 213 31.19 2.44 -14.53
CA GLY A 213 30.69 2.00 -13.24
C GLY A 213 31.16 0.62 -12.83
N ALA A 214 31.26 -0.32 -13.77
CA ALA A 214 31.82 -1.64 -13.51
C ALA A 214 33.30 -1.58 -13.11
N ASN A 215 34.08 -0.67 -13.69
CA ASN A 215 35.47 -0.47 -13.27
C ASN A 215 35.58 0.05 -11.82
N LEU A 216 34.62 0.84 -11.34
CA LEU A 216 34.55 1.25 -9.92
C LEU A 216 34.30 0.04 -9.01
N VAL A 217 33.42 -0.88 -9.42
CA VAL A 217 33.17 -2.13 -8.70
C VAL A 217 34.43 -2.99 -8.64
N ILE A 218 35.12 -3.18 -9.77
CA ILE A 218 36.32 -4.01 -9.86
C ILE A 218 37.47 -3.43 -9.03
N ALA A 219 37.60 -2.10 -8.96
CA ALA A 219 38.58 -1.46 -8.09
C ALA A 219 38.36 -1.80 -6.60
N ASN A 220 37.11 -1.94 -6.17
CA ASN A 220 36.76 -2.32 -4.80
C ASN A 220 36.73 -3.84 -4.58
N TYR A 221 36.45 -4.60 -5.63
CA TYR A 221 36.28 -6.05 -5.61
C TYR A 221 37.09 -6.69 -6.75
N TRP A 222 38.41 -6.71 -6.58
CA TRP A 222 39.40 -7.15 -7.58
C TRP A 222 39.20 -8.59 -8.10
N TRP A 223 38.40 -9.39 -7.39
CA TRP A 223 38.04 -10.75 -7.78
C TRP A 223 36.84 -10.80 -8.74
N LEU A 224 36.29 -9.66 -9.15
CA LEU A 224 35.25 -9.55 -10.17
C LEU A 224 35.86 -9.09 -11.50
N GLN A 225 35.27 -9.57 -12.60
CA GLN A 225 35.55 -9.09 -13.95
C GLN A 225 34.24 -8.77 -14.68
N ILE A 226 34.32 -7.90 -15.68
CA ILE A 226 33.16 -7.58 -16.53
C ILE A 226 32.75 -8.82 -17.32
N GLY A 227 31.47 -9.17 -17.21
CA GLY A 227 30.82 -10.21 -18.00
C GLY A 227 30.02 -9.62 -19.16
N ARG A 228 28.77 -10.08 -19.33
CA ARG A 228 27.90 -9.64 -20.43
C ARG A 228 27.22 -8.31 -20.13
N ILE A 229 27.10 -7.47 -21.16
CA ILE A 229 26.31 -6.24 -21.15
C ILE A 229 25.09 -6.46 -22.03
N GLU A 230 23.89 -6.34 -21.45
CA GLU A 230 22.63 -6.52 -22.18
C GLU A 230 21.54 -5.62 -21.58
N LYS A 231 20.80 -4.89 -22.43
CA LYS A 231 19.60 -4.12 -22.05
C LYS A 231 19.83 -3.13 -20.89
N GLY A 232 20.95 -2.40 -20.92
CA GLY A 232 21.32 -1.44 -19.88
C GLY A 232 21.83 -2.06 -18.56
N PHE A 233 22.09 -3.37 -18.53
CA PHE A 233 22.71 -4.06 -17.39
C PHE A 233 24.09 -4.59 -17.76
N ILE A 234 25.00 -4.63 -16.78
CA ILE A 234 26.32 -5.26 -16.87
C ILE A 234 26.44 -6.36 -15.82
N ASN A 235 26.79 -7.57 -16.24
CA ASN A 235 27.01 -8.71 -15.36
C ASN A 235 28.46 -8.78 -14.91
N PHE A 236 28.72 -9.38 -13.75
CA PHE A 236 30.06 -9.63 -13.24
C PHE A 236 30.33 -11.12 -13.10
N GLN A 237 31.51 -11.53 -13.54
CA GLN A 237 32.04 -12.86 -13.36
C GLN A 237 33.03 -12.88 -12.19
N ALA A 238 32.90 -13.86 -11.31
CA ALA A 238 33.84 -14.05 -10.22
C ALA A 238 35.07 -14.84 -10.71
N GLN A 239 36.26 -14.28 -10.49
CA GLN A 239 37.55 -14.91 -10.77
C GLN A 239 38.00 -15.84 -9.63
N SER A 240 37.46 -15.64 -8.41
CA SER A 240 37.70 -16.53 -7.27
C SER A 240 36.47 -16.62 -6.39
N ILE A 241 36.33 -17.72 -5.64
CA ILE A 241 35.22 -17.91 -4.70
C ILE A 241 35.43 -16.99 -3.49
N LYS A 242 34.65 -15.91 -3.44
CA LYS A 242 34.60 -14.94 -2.35
C LYS A 242 33.17 -14.75 -1.87
N GLU A 243 33.02 -14.21 -0.68
CA GLU A 243 31.71 -13.85 -0.15
C GLU A 243 31.15 -12.66 -0.91
N CYS A 244 29.87 -12.77 -1.30
CA CYS A 244 29.16 -11.71 -1.97
C CYS A 244 29.04 -10.49 -1.05
N PRO A 245 29.44 -9.28 -1.48
CA PRO A 245 29.38 -8.09 -0.64
C PRO A 245 27.94 -7.58 -0.40
N ILE A 246 26.95 -8.25 -0.99
CA ILE A 246 25.53 -7.87 -0.92
C ILE A 246 24.73 -8.85 -0.06
N CYS A 247 25.03 -10.15 -0.14
CA CYS A 247 24.26 -11.17 0.57
C CYS A 247 25.10 -12.06 1.49
N ASP A 248 26.41 -11.83 1.59
CA ASP A 248 27.38 -12.55 2.45
C ASP A 248 27.48 -14.06 2.18
N VAL A 249 27.02 -14.52 1.01
CA VAL A 249 27.10 -15.93 0.59
C VAL A 249 28.20 -16.09 -0.44
N LYS A 250 28.93 -17.21 -0.39
CA LYS A 250 29.89 -17.59 -1.42
C LYS A 250 29.14 -18.12 -2.65
N HIS A 251 29.37 -17.52 -3.81
CA HIS A 251 28.74 -17.91 -5.07
C HIS A 251 29.74 -18.56 -6.02
N GLU A 252 29.26 -19.46 -6.87
CA GLU A 252 30.12 -20.22 -7.79
C GLU A 252 30.25 -19.63 -9.21
N LYS A 253 29.45 -18.62 -9.62
CA LYS A 253 29.62 -17.71 -10.80
C LYS A 253 28.36 -16.88 -11.10
N ASP A 254 28.51 -15.77 -11.83
CA ASP A 254 27.44 -14.97 -12.48
C ASP A 254 26.28 -14.48 -11.59
N GLN A 255 26.58 -14.06 -10.35
CA GLN A 255 25.54 -13.68 -9.39
C GLN A 255 25.42 -12.18 -9.10
N LEU A 256 26.28 -11.36 -9.70
CA LEU A 256 26.26 -9.91 -9.53
C LEU A 256 25.97 -9.23 -10.85
N TYR A 257 25.12 -8.21 -10.79
CA TYR A 257 24.83 -7.34 -11.92
C TYR A 257 24.81 -5.89 -11.46
N GLY A 258 25.08 -4.99 -12.39
CA GLY A 258 24.99 -3.56 -12.15
C GLY A 258 24.25 -2.81 -13.25
N PHE A 259 23.78 -1.62 -12.91
CA PHE A 259 23.03 -0.75 -13.79
C PHE A 259 23.14 0.71 -13.33
N ILE A 260 22.83 1.64 -14.22
CA ILE A 260 22.86 3.08 -13.91
C ILE A 260 21.44 3.56 -13.63
N ARG A 261 21.25 4.22 -12.49
CA ARG A 261 19.98 4.89 -12.15
C ARG A 261 19.79 6.17 -12.96
N GLN A 262 18.56 6.67 -12.99
CA GLN A 262 18.23 7.97 -13.61
C GLN A 262 18.99 9.16 -13.00
N ASN A 263 19.58 9.06 -11.82
CA ASN A 263 20.43 10.10 -11.26
C ASN A 263 21.92 9.97 -11.67
N GLY A 264 22.23 9.07 -12.61
CA GLY A 264 23.58 8.83 -13.13
C GLY A 264 24.47 7.95 -12.26
N HIS A 265 24.02 7.49 -11.09
CA HIS A 265 24.81 6.65 -10.18
C HIS A 265 24.76 5.18 -10.59
N PHE A 266 25.88 4.50 -10.44
CA PHE A 266 25.98 3.07 -10.70
C PHE A 266 25.58 2.26 -9.46
N ILE A 267 24.73 1.25 -9.65
CA ILE A 267 24.26 0.38 -8.58
C ILE A 267 24.70 -1.05 -8.85
N LEU A 268 25.26 -1.71 -7.84
CA LEU A 268 25.57 -3.14 -7.83
C LEU A 268 24.51 -3.92 -7.04
N LYS A 269 24.03 -5.03 -7.60
CA LYS A 269 23.05 -5.95 -7.02
C LYS A 269 23.46 -7.40 -7.17
N CYS A 270 22.87 -8.24 -6.32
CA CYS A 270 23.02 -9.70 -6.37
C CYS A 270 21.70 -10.35 -6.81
N TYR A 271 21.78 -11.34 -7.70
CA TYR A 271 20.61 -12.12 -8.16
C TYR A 271 19.96 -12.89 -7.01
N HIS A 272 20.75 -13.40 -6.07
CA HIS A 272 20.25 -14.11 -4.88
C HIS A 272 19.92 -13.20 -3.70
N GLN A 273 20.02 -11.88 -3.85
CA GLN A 273 19.80 -10.96 -2.74
C GLN A 273 18.43 -11.16 -2.07
N LYS A 274 17.36 -11.34 -2.86
CA LYS A 274 16.01 -11.52 -2.31
C LYS A 274 15.89 -12.75 -1.41
N GLN A 275 16.68 -13.78 -1.66
CA GLN A 275 16.65 -15.05 -0.91
C GLN A 275 17.39 -14.94 0.42
N TYR A 276 18.55 -14.27 0.44
CA TYR A 276 19.43 -14.25 1.61
C TYR A 276 19.38 -12.94 2.41
N LYS A 277 19.14 -11.79 1.75
CA LYS A 277 19.02 -10.47 2.38
C LYS A 277 17.97 -9.59 1.67
N PRO A 278 16.67 -9.88 1.82
CA PRO A 278 15.60 -9.19 1.10
C PRO A 278 15.57 -7.67 1.33
N ASP A 279 16.00 -7.21 2.52
CA ASP A 279 15.98 -5.81 2.91
C ASP A 279 17.22 -5.00 2.47
N HIS A 280 18.25 -5.67 1.91
CA HIS A 280 19.47 -4.99 1.45
C HIS A 280 19.18 -4.14 0.20
N LYS A 281 19.70 -2.91 0.11
CA LYS A 281 19.37 -2.02 -1.03
C LYS A 281 20.28 -2.20 -2.26
N GLY A 282 21.37 -2.93 -2.10
CA GLY A 282 22.48 -3.00 -3.05
C GLY A 282 23.58 -2.01 -2.67
N LEU A 283 24.64 -1.95 -3.46
CA LEU A 283 25.74 -0.99 -3.25
C LEU A 283 25.66 0.11 -4.30
N SER A 284 25.82 1.36 -3.86
CA SER A 284 25.86 2.53 -4.75
C SER A 284 27.30 2.97 -4.93
N PHE A 285 27.64 3.29 -6.17
CA PHE A 285 28.92 3.87 -6.57
C PHE A 285 28.68 5.27 -7.14
N ASP A 286 29.79 5.99 -7.39
CA ASP A 286 29.76 7.36 -7.86
C ASP A 286 29.00 7.54 -9.18
N LYS A 287 28.67 8.79 -9.48
CA LYS A 287 28.00 9.18 -10.72
C LYS A 287 28.90 8.89 -11.92
N VAL A 288 28.40 8.12 -12.88
CA VAL A 288 29.13 7.67 -14.08
C VAL A 288 28.51 8.13 -15.39
N SER A 289 27.31 8.72 -15.35
CA SER A 289 26.64 9.29 -16.52
C SER A 289 25.95 10.62 -16.19
N ASP A 290 26.17 11.61 -17.05
CA ASP A 290 25.47 12.90 -17.04
C ASP A 290 24.31 12.95 -18.03
N LYS A 291 24.04 11.85 -18.76
CA LYS A 291 22.93 11.77 -19.74
C LYS A 291 21.54 11.92 -19.13
N VAL A 292 21.45 12.13 -17.82
CA VAL A 292 20.24 12.55 -17.14
C VAL A 292 20.56 13.76 -16.28
N GLU A 293 20.52 14.93 -16.90
CA GLU A 293 20.12 16.13 -16.17
C GLU A 293 18.64 15.97 -15.79
N SER A 294 18.35 16.28 -14.53
CA SER A 294 17.00 16.34 -14.01
C SER A 294 16.15 17.24 -14.91
N LYS A 295 15.31 16.63 -15.77
CA LYS A 295 14.02 17.24 -16.01
C LYS A 295 13.30 17.17 -14.67
N VAL A 296 13.48 18.19 -13.85
CA VAL A 296 12.45 18.62 -12.92
C VAL A 296 11.23 18.87 -13.81
N LYS A 297 10.46 17.81 -14.06
CA LYS A 297 9.17 17.96 -14.71
C LYS A 297 8.40 18.88 -13.77
N PRO A 298 7.86 20.01 -14.26
CA PRO A 298 7.09 20.88 -13.40
C PRO A 298 5.98 20.02 -12.79
N LYS A 299 5.81 20.13 -11.46
CA LYS A 299 4.72 19.53 -10.69
C LYS A 299 3.47 19.53 -11.56
N LEU A 300 3.10 18.37 -12.10
CA LEU A 300 1.85 18.26 -12.84
C LEU A 300 0.78 18.10 -11.77
N GLY A 301 0.29 19.25 -11.29
CA GLY A 301 -0.84 19.31 -10.37
C GLY A 301 -2.00 18.49 -10.90
N LEU A 302 -2.71 17.86 -9.96
CA LEU A 302 -3.91 17.03 -10.15
C LEU A 302 -4.85 17.59 -11.25
N ASP A 303 -4.98 18.91 -11.29
CA ASP A 303 -5.76 19.71 -12.24
C ASP A 303 -5.49 19.36 -13.72
N LYS A 304 -4.22 19.15 -14.11
CA LYS A 304 -3.86 18.82 -15.50
C LYS A 304 -4.21 17.38 -15.88
N ARG A 305 -4.31 16.48 -14.90
CA ARG A 305 -4.71 15.08 -15.14
C ARG A 305 -6.23 14.96 -15.28
N ILE A 306 -6.98 15.72 -14.46
CA ILE A 306 -8.44 15.86 -14.59
C ILE A 306 -8.79 16.46 -15.95
N ALA A 307 -8.11 17.53 -16.36
CA ALA A 307 -8.34 18.16 -17.67
C ALA A 307 -8.14 17.18 -18.84
N LYS A 308 -7.15 16.27 -18.76
CA LYS A 308 -6.89 15.27 -19.80
C LYS A 308 -7.97 14.18 -19.86
N ALA A 309 -8.51 13.76 -18.71
CA ALA A 309 -9.61 12.80 -18.64
C ALA A 309 -10.93 13.40 -19.16
N VAL A 310 -11.18 14.69 -18.85
CA VAL A 310 -12.35 15.43 -19.37
C VAL A 310 -12.23 15.70 -20.88
N SER A 311 -11.00 15.83 -21.40
CA SER A 311 -10.77 16.11 -22.83
C SER A 311 -10.90 14.87 -23.74
N ASN A 312 -10.82 13.66 -23.18
CA ASN A 312 -11.01 12.40 -23.91
C ASN A 312 -12.07 11.52 -23.23
N PRO A 313 -13.35 11.93 -23.24
CA PRO A 313 -14.42 11.08 -22.75
C PRO A 313 -14.55 9.85 -23.66
N HIS A 314 -14.36 8.66 -23.12
CA HIS A 314 -14.78 7.44 -23.79
C HIS A 314 -16.31 7.44 -23.87
N LEU A 315 -16.85 7.52 -25.09
CA LEU A 315 -18.29 7.48 -25.35
C LEU A 315 -18.87 6.16 -24.83
N LEU A 316 -19.84 6.29 -23.93
CA LEU A 316 -20.62 5.18 -23.36
C LEU A 316 -21.52 4.56 -24.44
N PRO A 317 -21.63 3.23 -24.53
CA PRO A 317 -22.78 2.59 -25.17
C PRO A 317 -24.02 2.85 -24.30
N GLU A 318 -25.08 3.38 -24.91
CA GLU A 318 -26.39 3.54 -24.26
C GLU A 318 -26.90 2.18 -23.77
N LEU A 319 -27.20 2.09 -22.47
CA LEU A 319 -27.78 0.90 -21.85
C LEU A 319 -29.30 1.07 -21.77
N SER A 320 -29.99 0.33 -22.64
CA SER A 320 -31.42 0.00 -22.56
C SER A 320 -31.71 -1.03 -21.47
#